data_AF-A0A328SES2-F1
#
_entry.id   AF-A0A328SES2-F1
#
_cell.length_a   1.000
_cell.length_b   1.000
_cell.length_c   1.000
_cell.angle_alpha   90.00
_cell.angle_beta   90.00
_cell.angle_gamma   90.00
#
_symmetry.space_group_name_H-M   'P 1'
#
loop_
_entity.id
_entity.type
_entity.pdbx_description
1 polymer ?
#
loop_
_entity_poly.entity_id
_entity_poly.type
_entity_poly.pdbx_seq_one_letter_code
_entity_poly.pdbx_strand_id
1 'polypeptide(L)'
;QYISYYDTSLSTVTPSYGFILENTVEYNVNYQYDILGELDLYGNATEYRNNYVAIEDDLIAGVGTYFEDSGVEYKIEIYVNDELKLTQNGVSPFSGFHTIKLDSYVSIKEGDVFTVQIMSNYVPVLKDSRQHYVKGASQYLCDGVWVNISTENRVCSIKAYTVADDTKIINNSDISVDYASDSFFTAKVVTADGHAVAGAPVGFTINGKTVNVTTDDEGIAKFEIIEDPGIYIVTTDYNNQSYQNIVTVNGVPDDDKKSDDESDSVNDNKPVNTKTIPVNYKSQTGNHIYTLYHASDMKMICQSNMINLKALIDLFEFNLTDGHLKVYIDETLVFDDDVGDDLSKVIIEIIEKFLGKHEIVVEFTDNNGEIHTLNETIIIK
;
A
#
# COMPACT_ATOMS: atom_id res chain seq x y z
N GLN A 1 -51.50 12.13 -28.08
CA GLN A 1 -51.36 13.25 -29.03
C GLN A 1 -49.94 13.23 -29.57
N TYR A 2 -49.74 13.58 -30.84
CA TYR A 2 -48.42 13.68 -31.46
C TYR A 2 -48.23 15.11 -31.95
N ILE A 3 -47.00 15.62 -31.88
CA ILE A 3 -46.61 16.90 -32.48
C ILE A 3 -46.04 16.60 -33.87
N SER A 4 -46.43 17.38 -34.87
CA SER A 4 -45.98 17.21 -36.26
C SER A 4 -44.50 17.55 -36.41
N TYR A 5 -43.75 16.80 -37.21
CA TYR A 5 -42.38 17.19 -37.60
C TYR A 5 -42.31 18.49 -38.40
N TYR A 6 -43.44 18.96 -38.94
CA TYR A 6 -43.54 20.26 -39.61
C TYR A 6 -43.83 21.42 -38.65
N ASP A 7 -43.96 21.16 -37.35
CA ASP A 7 -44.11 22.20 -36.34
C ASP A 7 -42.78 22.97 -36.16
N THR A 8 -42.80 24.25 -36.50
CA THR A 8 -41.61 25.11 -36.48
C THR A 8 -41.37 25.77 -35.12
N SER A 9 -42.29 25.63 -34.16
CA SER A 9 -42.14 26.22 -32.82
C SER A 9 -41.18 25.41 -31.95
N LEU A 10 -41.04 24.10 -32.21
CA LEU A 10 -40.17 23.19 -31.46
C LEU A 10 -38.73 23.13 -32.00
N SER A 11 -38.53 23.27 -33.32
CA SER A 11 -37.20 23.21 -33.95
C SER A 11 -36.41 24.52 -33.89
N THR A 12 -37.02 25.61 -33.42
CA THR A 12 -36.41 26.95 -33.34
C THR A 12 -35.97 27.33 -31.93
N VAL A 13 -36.20 26.49 -30.93
CA VAL A 13 -35.80 26.74 -29.55
C VAL A 13 -34.38 26.22 -29.32
N THR A 14 -33.42 27.11 -29.43
CA THR A 14 -32.08 26.90 -28.89
C THR A 14 -32.08 27.20 -27.39
N PRO A 15 -31.40 26.41 -26.55
CA PRO A 15 -30.80 25.08 -26.78
C PRO A 15 -31.69 23.88 -26.32
N SER A 16 -31.56 22.74 -27.02
CA SER A 16 -32.14 21.43 -26.63
C SER A 16 -31.06 20.56 -25.98
N TYR A 17 -31.42 19.81 -24.93
CA TYR A 17 -30.46 19.00 -24.16
C TYR A 17 -30.94 17.56 -24.01
N GLY A 18 -29.98 16.62 -24.03
CA GLY A 18 -30.18 15.23 -23.64
C GLY A 18 -29.38 14.94 -22.37
N PHE A 19 -29.95 14.15 -21.45
CA PHE A 19 -29.28 13.72 -20.22
C PHE A 19 -28.94 12.24 -20.33
N ILE A 20 -27.68 11.90 -20.09
CA ILE A 20 -27.19 10.52 -20.03
C ILE A 20 -26.96 10.20 -18.55
N LEU A 21 -27.69 9.21 -18.02
CA LEU A 21 -27.61 8.79 -16.62
C LEU A 21 -27.07 7.36 -16.55
N GLU A 22 -25.75 7.24 -16.67
CA GLU A 22 -25.04 5.95 -16.73
C GLU A 22 -23.95 5.83 -15.66
N ASN A 23 -24.07 6.58 -14.57
CA ASN A 23 -23.05 6.59 -13.54
C ASN A 23 -23.01 5.25 -12.81
N THR A 24 -21.82 4.63 -12.75
CA THR A 24 -21.60 3.33 -12.09
C THR A 24 -20.83 3.46 -10.78
N VAL A 25 -20.27 4.65 -10.51
CA VAL A 25 -19.49 4.94 -9.29
C VAL A 25 -20.38 5.71 -8.33
N GLU A 26 -20.46 5.26 -7.08
CA GLU A 26 -21.25 5.91 -6.04
C GLU A 26 -20.44 7.02 -5.37
N TYR A 27 -20.48 8.22 -5.96
CA TYR A 27 -19.78 9.38 -5.40
C TYR A 27 -20.48 9.90 -4.13
N ASN A 28 -19.70 10.23 -3.09
CA ASN A 28 -20.20 10.78 -1.82
C ASN A 28 -20.12 12.31 -1.77
N VAL A 29 -19.11 12.94 -2.39
CA VAL A 29 -18.97 14.41 -2.44
C VAL A 29 -18.82 14.92 -3.86
N ASN A 30 -19.38 16.11 -4.12
CA ASN A 30 -19.20 16.89 -5.34
C ASN A 30 -18.65 18.28 -4.98
N TYR A 31 -17.41 18.53 -5.36
CA TYR A 31 -16.76 19.83 -5.24
C TYR A 31 -17.00 20.65 -6.51
N GLN A 32 -17.66 21.80 -6.36
CA GLN A 32 -18.03 22.67 -7.48
C GLN A 32 -18.13 24.13 -7.05
N TYR A 33 -17.80 25.04 -7.96
CA TYR A 33 -18.04 26.49 -7.81
C TYR A 33 -19.29 26.96 -8.56
N ASP A 34 -19.86 26.09 -9.38
CA ASP A 34 -21.07 26.31 -10.15
C ASP A 34 -22.14 25.27 -9.83
N ILE A 35 -23.41 25.66 -9.99
CA ILE A 35 -24.56 24.74 -9.91
C ILE A 35 -25.29 24.68 -11.26
N LEU A 36 -25.38 25.83 -11.95
CA LEU A 36 -25.97 26.05 -13.28
C LEU A 36 -25.35 27.34 -13.83
N GLY A 37 -25.50 27.65 -15.11
CA GLY A 37 -25.13 28.95 -15.66
C GLY A 37 -25.29 29.05 -17.17
N GLU A 38 -25.14 30.25 -17.70
CA GLU A 38 -24.88 30.43 -19.13
C GLU A 38 -23.44 29.96 -19.40
N LEU A 39 -23.30 29.01 -20.31
CA LEU A 39 -22.02 28.53 -20.79
C LEU A 39 -21.44 29.52 -21.79
N ASP A 40 -20.15 29.82 -21.63
CA ASP A 40 -19.35 30.61 -22.55
C ASP A 40 -18.02 29.87 -22.80
N LEU A 41 -17.55 29.87 -24.03
CA LEU A 41 -16.27 29.24 -24.40
C LEU A 41 -15.22 30.35 -24.47
N TYR A 42 -14.40 30.44 -23.42
CA TYR A 42 -13.49 31.56 -23.23
C TYR A 42 -12.28 31.43 -24.17
N GLY A 43 -12.17 32.36 -25.11
CA GLY A 43 -11.26 32.25 -26.27
C GLY A 43 -9.77 32.52 -25.98
N ASN A 44 -8.91 31.85 -26.77
CA ASN A 44 -7.43 31.83 -26.79
C ASN A 44 -6.70 31.08 -25.66
N ALA A 45 -7.42 30.48 -24.72
CA ALA A 45 -6.84 29.64 -23.68
C ALA A 45 -7.24 28.17 -23.88
N THR A 46 -6.32 27.27 -23.52
CA THR A 46 -6.49 25.82 -23.62
C THR A 46 -6.28 25.12 -22.30
N GLU A 47 -5.93 25.85 -21.24
CA GLU A 47 -5.65 25.30 -19.92
C GLU A 47 -6.41 26.06 -18.84
N TYR A 48 -7.04 25.31 -17.95
CA TYR A 48 -7.91 25.86 -16.91
C TYR A 48 -7.92 24.95 -15.69
N ARG A 49 -8.20 25.52 -14.52
CA ARG A 49 -8.19 24.79 -13.26
C ARG A 49 -9.14 25.37 -12.23
N ASN A 50 -9.60 24.48 -11.35
CA ASN A 50 -10.22 24.85 -10.09
C ASN A 50 -9.43 24.27 -8.92
N ASN A 51 -9.25 25.08 -7.87
CA ASN A 51 -8.62 24.71 -6.62
C ASN A 51 -9.72 24.53 -5.57
N TYR A 52 -9.71 23.43 -4.83
CA TYR A 52 -10.68 23.08 -3.81
C TYR A 52 -9.98 22.83 -2.47
N VAL A 53 -10.75 22.86 -1.38
CA VAL A 53 -10.29 22.42 -0.06
C VAL A 53 -11.11 21.18 0.30
N ALA A 54 -10.43 20.07 0.56
CA ALA A 54 -11.05 18.82 0.99
C ALA A 54 -11.75 19.01 2.34
N ILE A 55 -12.98 18.55 2.47
CA ILE A 55 -13.77 18.68 3.70
C ILE A 55 -13.79 17.41 4.54
N GLU A 56 -13.27 16.30 4.00
CA GLU A 56 -13.11 15.02 4.66
C GLU A 56 -12.01 14.20 3.96
N ASP A 57 -11.59 13.11 4.62
CA ASP A 57 -10.69 12.11 4.04
C ASP A 57 -11.44 11.31 2.99
N ASP A 58 -10.94 11.32 1.75
CA ASP A 58 -11.66 10.76 0.60
C ASP A 58 -10.68 10.42 -0.55
N LEU A 59 -11.23 9.86 -1.62
CA LEU A 59 -10.51 9.60 -2.86
C LEU A 59 -11.18 10.34 -4.02
N ILE A 60 -10.44 11.18 -4.76
CA ILE A 60 -10.93 11.79 -6.00
C ILE A 60 -11.02 10.68 -7.06
N ALA A 61 -12.23 10.44 -7.55
CA ALA A 61 -12.55 9.33 -8.46
C ALA A 61 -13.08 9.79 -9.83
N GLY A 62 -13.50 11.05 -9.93
CA GLY A 62 -14.01 11.59 -11.19
C GLY A 62 -13.83 13.10 -11.32
N VAL A 63 -13.77 13.56 -12.56
CA VAL A 63 -13.70 14.97 -12.92
C VAL A 63 -14.80 15.29 -13.93
N GLY A 64 -15.58 16.33 -13.67
CA GLY A 64 -16.60 16.81 -14.59
C GLY A 64 -16.14 18.06 -15.32
N THR A 65 -16.28 18.09 -16.65
CA THR A 65 -16.07 19.31 -17.45
C THR A 65 -16.96 19.33 -18.69
N TYR A 66 -17.00 20.46 -19.40
CA TYR A 66 -17.72 20.62 -20.65
C TYR A 66 -16.78 20.57 -21.86
N PHE A 67 -17.20 19.87 -22.91
CA PHE A 67 -16.52 19.83 -24.20
C PHE A 67 -17.39 20.44 -25.30
N GLU A 68 -16.79 21.26 -26.18
CA GLU A 68 -17.51 21.87 -27.31
C GLU A 68 -17.96 20.85 -28.36
N ASP A 69 -17.19 19.78 -28.54
CA ASP A 69 -17.45 18.73 -29.53
C ASP A 69 -17.08 17.34 -28.99
N SER A 70 -17.51 16.30 -29.69
CA SER A 70 -16.94 14.95 -29.61
C SER A 70 -15.54 14.91 -30.23
N GLY A 71 -14.71 13.95 -29.83
CA GLY A 71 -13.38 13.77 -30.43
C GLY A 71 -12.34 14.77 -29.95
N VAL A 72 -12.65 15.58 -28.92
CA VAL A 72 -11.72 16.55 -28.35
C VAL A 72 -10.76 15.82 -27.43
N GLU A 73 -9.47 15.86 -27.76
CA GLU A 73 -8.41 15.39 -26.88
C GLU A 73 -8.30 16.28 -25.65
N TYR A 74 -8.10 15.66 -24.49
CA TYR A 74 -7.88 16.35 -23.23
C TYR A 74 -6.83 15.65 -22.38
N LYS A 75 -6.23 16.44 -21.48
CA LYS A 75 -5.39 15.97 -20.38
C LYS A 75 -5.90 16.55 -19.07
N ILE A 76 -6.00 15.72 -18.06
CA ILE A 76 -6.35 16.06 -16.68
C ILE A 76 -5.11 15.85 -15.83
N GLU A 77 -4.80 16.81 -14.98
CA GLU A 77 -3.77 16.71 -13.96
C GLU A 77 -4.41 17.03 -12.59
N ILE A 78 -4.15 16.17 -11.61
CA ILE A 78 -4.62 16.36 -10.24
C ILE A 78 -3.43 16.64 -9.37
N TYR A 79 -3.46 17.78 -8.69
CA TYR A 79 -2.45 18.16 -7.70
C TYR A 79 -3.07 18.14 -6.31
N VAL A 80 -2.33 17.66 -5.32
CA VAL A 80 -2.70 17.73 -3.90
C VAL A 80 -1.55 18.41 -3.17
N ASN A 81 -1.83 19.54 -2.50
CA ASN A 81 -0.83 20.38 -1.84
C ASN A 81 0.35 20.75 -2.75
N ASP A 82 0.03 21.21 -3.97
CA ASP A 82 0.98 21.59 -5.03
C ASP A 82 1.83 20.45 -5.62
N GLU A 83 1.62 19.19 -5.19
CA GLU A 83 2.28 18.01 -5.77
C GLU A 83 1.37 17.34 -6.80
N LEU A 84 1.90 17.08 -8.01
CA LEU A 84 1.20 16.32 -9.04
C LEU A 84 1.03 14.86 -8.57
N LYS A 85 -0.21 14.38 -8.53
CA LYS A 85 -0.55 13.01 -8.09
C LYS A 85 -1.05 12.11 -9.22
N LEU A 86 -1.64 12.68 -10.27
CA LEU A 86 -2.18 11.93 -11.40
C LEU A 86 -2.11 12.75 -12.68
N THR A 87 -1.78 12.09 -13.79
CA THR A 87 -2.00 12.59 -15.15
C THR A 87 -2.85 11.60 -15.93
N GLN A 88 -3.95 12.06 -16.53
CA GLN A 88 -4.81 11.21 -17.36
C GLN A 88 -5.16 11.90 -18.68
N ASN A 89 -5.05 11.18 -19.77
CA ASN A 89 -5.43 11.66 -21.10
C ASN A 89 -6.73 11.00 -21.55
N GLY A 90 -7.47 11.65 -22.44
CA GLY A 90 -8.67 11.06 -23.01
C GLY A 90 -9.21 11.84 -24.20
N VAL A 91 -10.36 11.39 -24.68
CA VAL A 91 -11.08 11.99 -25.82
C VAL A 91 -12.55 12.16 -25.43
N SER A 92 -13.12 13.33 -25.69
CA SER A 92 -14.52 13.61 -25.37
C SER A 92 -15.46 12.71 -26.19
N PRO A 93 -16.49 12.11 -25.56
CA PRO A 93 -17.44 11.26 -26.30
C PRO A 93 -18.49 12.06 -27.07
N PHE A 94 -18.80 13.29 -26.63
CA PHE A 94 -19.83 14.14 -27.19
C PHE A 94 -19.60 15.62 -26.82
N SER A 95 -20.28 16.52 -27.54
CA SER A 95 -20.46 17.91 -27.13
C SER A 95 -21.38 17.97 -25.91
N GLY A 96 -20.91 18.55 -24.80
CA GLY A 96 -21.67 18.58 -23.56
C GLY A 96 -20.82 18.46 -22.30
N PHE A 97 -21.50 18.51 -21.15
CA PHE A 97 -20.89 18.20 -19.87
C PHE A 97 -20.70 16.69 -19.73
N HIS A 98 -19.49 16.27 -19.35
CA HIS A 98 -19.13 14.88 -19.20
C HIS A 98 -18.40 14.67 -17.87
N THR A 99 -18.80 13.63 -17.14
CA THR A 99 -18.09 13.13 -15.96
C THR A 99 -17.11 12.06 -16.40
N ILE A 100 -15.84 12.39 -16.33
CA ILE A 100 -14.70 11.55 -16.68
C ILE A 100 -14.35 10.73 -15.44
N LYS A 101 -14.39 9.40 -15.57
CA LYS A 101 -13.90 8.49 -14.52
C LYS A 101 -12.39 8.50 -14.55
N LEU A 102 -11.77 8.59 -13.39
CA LEU A 102 -10.33 8.47 -13.30
C LEU A 102 -9.91 7.01 -13.35
N ASP A 103 -8.84 6.70 -14.08
CA ASP A 103 -8.29 5.34 -14.19
C ASP A 103 -7.67 4.90 -12.85
N SER A 104 -7.15 5.88 -12.11
CA SER A 104 -6.67 5.73 -10.74
C SER A 104 -7.19 6.87 -9.87
N TYR A 105 -7.52 6.54 -8.63
CA TYR A 105 -8.06 7.52 -7.69
C TYR A 105 -6.93 8.24 -6.95
N VAL A 106 -7.21 9.44 -6.46
CA VAL A 106 -6.21 10.26 -5.75
C VAL A 106 -6.67 10.50 -4.32
N SER A 107 -5.85 10.09 -3.35
CA SER A 107 -6.16 10.30 -1.92
C SER A 107 -6.03 11.77 -1.53
N ILE A 108 -7.01 12.24 -0.76
CA ILE A 108 -7.04 13.57 -0.13
C ILE A 108 -7.42 13.43 1.34
N LYS A 109 -6.88 14.30 2.17
CA LYS A 109 -7.17 14.41 3.60
C LYS A 109 -7.94 15.68 3.92
N GLU A 110 -8.75 15.68 4.98
CA GLU A 110 -9.47 16.89 5.41
C GLU A 110 -8.50 18.08 5.53
N GLY A 111 -8.82 19.19 4.86
CA GLY A 111 -8.01 20.39 4.83
C GLY A 111 -6.95 20.46 3.72
N ASP A 112 -6.71 19.37 2.99
CA ASP A 112 -5.85 19.41 1.80
C ASP A 112 -6.39 20.38 0.75
N VAL A 113 -5.48 21.10 0.09
CA VAL A 113 -5.81 21.90 -1.09
C VAL A 113 -5.53 21.04 -2.33
N PHE A 114 -6.56 20.71 -3.10
CA PHE A 114 -6.38 19.97 -4.34
C PHE A 114 -6.81 20.78 -5.56
N THR A 115 -6.06 20.62 -6.65
CA THR A 115 -6.27 21.32 -7.91
C THR A 115 -6.63 20.32 -8.99
N VAL A 116 -7.74 20.56 -9.67
CA VAL A 116 -8.08 19.86 -10.91
C VAL A 116 -7.74 20.78 -12.07
N GLN A 117 -6.71 20.43 -12.83
CA GLN A 117 -6.22 21.16 -13.99
C GLN A 117 -6.57 20.38 -15.26
N ILE A 118 -7.09 21.07 -16.27
CA ILE A 118 -7.53 20.46 -17.53
C ILE A 118 -6.92 21.24 -18.69
N MET A 119 -6.34 20.49 -19.63
CA MET A 119 -5.86 20.97 -20.91
C MET A 119 -6.75 20.40 -22.00
N SER A 120 -7.32 21.26 -22.84
CA SER A 120 -8.25 20.89 -23.90
C SER A 120 -8.24 21.95 -25.02
N ASN A 121 -9.17 21.88 -25.98
CA ASN A 121 -9.24 22.83 -27.09
C ASN A 121 -9.82 24.20 -26.70
N TYR A 122 -10.62 24.28 -25.63
CA TYR A 122 -11.21 25.52 -25.09
C TYR A 122 -11.32 25.50 -23.57
N VAL A 123 -11.50 26.68 -22.98
CA VAL A 123 -11.85 26.85 -21.57
C VAL A 123 -13.35 27.08 -21.43
N PRO A 124 -14.13 26.08 -20.96
CA PRO A 124 -15.55 26.26 -20.69
C PRO A 124 -15.75 27.01 -19.37
N VAL A 125 -16.53 28.09 -19.43
CA VAL A 125 -16.80 28.93 -18.26
C VAL A 125 -18.29 29.14 -18.08
N LEU A 126 -18.72 29.26 -16.84
CA LEU A 126 -20.11 29.50 -16.47
C LEU A 126 -20.25 30.88 -15.84
N LYS A 127 -21.30 31.59 -16.24
CA LYS A 127 -21.69 32.91 -15.71
C LYS A 127 -23.20 32.97 -15.45
N ASP A 128 -23.67 34.13 -15.01
CA ASP A 128 -25.10 34.50 -14.97
C ASP A 128 -25.99 33.49 -14.23
N SER A 129 -25.54 33.07 -13.04
CA SER A 129 -26.27 32.18 -12.13
C SER A 129 -25.71 32.29 -10.71
N ARG A 130 -26.07 31.38 -9.80
CA ARG A 130 -25.55 31.27 -8.43
C ARG A 130 -24.14 30.66 -8.40
N GLN A 131 -23.19 31.33 -9.03
CA GLN A 131 -21.78 30.96 -8.96
C GLN A 131 -21.17 31.41 -7.64
N HIS A 132 -20.20 30.65 -7.14
CA HIS A 132 -19.40 31.02 -5.98
C HIS A 132 -18.04 31.56 -6.42
N TYR A 133 -17.93 32.89 -6.49
CA TYR A 133 -16.71 33.58 -6.90
C TYR A 133 -15.71 33.69 -5.76
N VAL A 134 -14.93 32.62 -5.56
CA VAL A 134 -13.83 32.61 -4.59
C VAL A 134 -12.54 33.06 -5.29
N LYS A 135 -11.89 34.08 -4.74
CA LYS A 135 -10.65 34.63 -5.31
C LYS A 135 -9.57 33.54 -5.39
N GLY A 136 -9.06 33.32 -6.60
CA GLY A 136 -7.99 32.35 -6.85
C GLY A 136 -8.45 30.89 -6.93
N ALA A 137 -9.74 30.62 -6.77
CA ALA A 137 -10.26 29.25 -6.83
C ALA A 137 -10.50 28.74 -8.26
N SER A 138 -10.69 29.64 -9.22
CA SER A 138 -10.96 29.27 -10.62
C SER A 138 -10.11 30.12 -11.56
N GLN A 139 -9.35 29.47 -12.42
CA GLN A 139 -8.28 30.11 -13.18
C GLN A 139 -8.14 29.52 -14.58
N TYR A 140 -7.67 30.33 -15.51
CA TYR A 140 -7.22 29.88 -16.83
C TYR A 140 -5.81 30.38 -17.09
N LEU A 141 -5.06 29.68 -17.94
CA LEU A 141 -3.72 30.08 -18.31
C LEU A 141 -3.75 31.05 -19.50
N CYS A 142 -3.09 32.19 -19.35
CA CYS A 142 -2.94 33.19 -20.41
C CYS A 142 -1.50 33.71 -20.41
N ASP A 143 -0.82 33.62 -21.55
CA ASP A 143 0.59 34.05 -21.71
C ASP A 143 1.53 33.51 -20.61
N GLY A 144 1.32 32.24 -20.19
CA GLY A 144 2.11 31.57 -19.16
C GLY A 144 1.78 31.99 -17.71
N VAL A 145 0.72 32.77 -17.50
CA VAL A 145 0.30 33.25 -16.17
C VAL A 145 -1.12 32.77 -15.87
N TRP A 146 -1.33 32.24 -14.66
CA TRP A 146 -2.66 31.87 -14.17
C TRP A 146 -3.49 33.11 -13.83
N VAL A 147 -4.54 33.35 -14.61
CA VAL A 147 -5.47 34.46 -14.43
C VAL A 147 -6.70 33.98 -13.66
N ASN A 148 -7.06 34.69 -12.59
CA ASN A 148 -8.25 34.38 -11.79
C ASN A 148 -9.53 34.83 -12.51
N ILE A 149 -10.33 33.88 -12.99
CA ILE A 149 -11.51 34.20 -13.81
C ILE A 149 -12.70 34.71 -12.99
N SER A 150 -12.69 34.46 -11.67
CA SER A 150 -13.74 34.94 -10.77
C SER A 150 -13.86 36.47 -10.72
N THR A 151 -12.82 37.22 -11.10
CA THR A 151 -12.91 38.70 -11.21
C THR A 151 -13.80 39.17 -12.36
N GLU A 152 -14.14 38.27 -13.28
CA GLU A 152 -15.03 38.53 -14.42
C GLU A 152 -16.45 37.98 -14.19
N ASN A 153 -16.80 37.64 -12.94
CA ASN A 153 -18.05 36.96 -12.58
C ASN A 153 -18.25 35.64 -13.37
N ARG A 154 -17.16 34.89 -13.52
CA ARG A 154 -17.12 33.60 -14.22
C ARG A 154 -16.42 32.56 -13.37
N VAL A 155 -16.69 31.29 -13.64
CA VAL A 155 -15.96 30.14 -13.08
C VAL A 155 -15.76 29.12 -14.18
N CYS A 156 -14.61 28.46 -14.20
CA CYS A 156 -14.38 27.32 -15.09
C CYS A 156 -15.36 26.20 -14.72
N SER A 157 -15.95 25.58 -15.74
CA SER A 157 -16.87 24.45 -15.60
C SER A 157 -16.09 23.18 -15.23
N ILE A 158 -15.60 23.11 -13.98
CA ILE A 158 -14.94 21.93 -13.43
C ILE A 158 -15.69 21.51 -12.18
N LYS A 159 -15.91 20.19 -12.05
CA LYS A 159 -16.35 19.53 -10.83
C LYS A 159 -15.38 18.42 -10.48
N ALA A 160 -15.21 18.14 -9.19
CA ALA A 160 -14.50 16.96 -8.72
C ALA A 160 -15.45 16.09 -7.90
N TYR A 161 -15.40 14.79 -8.15
CA TYR A 161 -16.25 13.80 -7.48
C TYR A 161 -15.37 12.84 -6.70
N THR A 162 -15.72 12.62 -5.44
CA THR A 162 -14.98 11.71 -4.55
C THR A 162 -15.80 10.49 -4.18
N VAL A 163 -15.10 9.48 -3.66
CA VAL A 163 -15.65 8.31 -2.98
C VAL A 163 -14.95 8.15 -1.63
N ALA A 164 -15.59 7.43 -0.72
CA ALA A 164 -15.01 7.10 0.58
C ALA A 164 -13.71 6.29 0.43
N ASP A 165 -12.74 6.53 1.31
CA ASP A 165 -11.49 5.76 1.38
C ASP A 165 -11.73 4.37 2.00
N ASP A 166 -11.77 3.33 1.15
CA ASP A 166 -11.89 1.93 1.52
C ASP A 166 -10.64 1.11 1.14
N THR A 167 -9.50 1.78 1.07
CA THR A 167 -8.27 1.25 0.47
C THR A 167 -7.65 0.09 1.24
N LYS A 168 -6.97 -0.78 0.48
CA LYS A 168 -6.22 -1.94 0.96
C LYS A 168 -4.93 -2.13 0.16
N ILE A 169 -3.98 -2.85 0.76
CA ILE A 169 -2.77 -3.32 0.08
C ILE A 169 -3.00 -4.71 -0.53
N ILE A 170 -2.52 -4.90 -1.75
CA ILE A 170 -2.41 -6.19 -2.43
C ILE A 170 -1.02 -6.34 -3.08
N ASN A 171 -0.73 -7.52 -3.63
CA ASN A 171 0.50 -7.83 -4.37
C ASN A 171 1.81 -7.57 -3.60
N ASN A 172 1.76 -7.65 -2.28
CA ASN A 172 2.90 -7.54 -1.37
C ASN A 172 3.21 -8.92 -0.78
N SER A 173 3.82 -9.81 -1.57
CA SER A 173 4.15 -11.17 -1.13
C SER A 173 5.62 -11.34 -0.81
N ASP A 174 5.97 -12.44 -0.15
CA ASP A 174 7.37 -12.88 -0.03
C ASP A 174 8.04 -12.93 -1.42
N ILE A 175 9.33 -12.55 -1.47
CA ILE A 175 10.15 -12.60 -2.69
C ILE A 175 11.54 -13.15 -2.40
N SER A 176 12.13 -13.76 -3.42
CA SER A 176 13.55 -14.14 -3.44
C SER A 176 14.22 -13.43 -4.61
N VAL A 177 15.33 -12.78 -4.33
CA VAL A 177 16.06 -11.91 -5.26
C VAL A 177 17.55 -12.22 -5.20
N ASP A 178 18.28 -12.00 -6.27
CA ASP A 178 19.73 -12.18 -6.25
C ASP A 178 20.43 -10.89 -5.81
N TYR A 179 21.53 -11.01 -5.07
CA TYR A 179 22.33 -9.85 -4.68
C TYR A 179 22.81 -9.06 -5.91
N ALA A 180 22.71 -7.72 -5.84
CA ALA A 180 23.09 -6.80 -6.91
C ALA A 180 22.35 -6.99 -8.26
N SER A 181 21.10 -7.47 -8.23
CA SER A 181 20.29 -7.77 -9.43
C SER A 181 19.26 -6.71 -9.84
N ASP A 182 19.36 -5.46 -9.36
CA ASP A 182 18.34 -4.41 -9.57
C ASP A 182 16.92 -4.89 -9.22
N SER A 183 16.78 -5.55 -8.06
CA SER A 183 15.52 -6.16 -7.62
C SER A 183 14.71 -5.22 -6.72
N PHE A 184 13.37 -5.31 -6.82
CA PHE A 184 12.44 -4.45 -6.10
C PHE A 184 11.42 -5.25 -5.30
N PHE A 185 11.08 -4.76 -4.11
CA PHE A 185 9.86 -5.17 -3.42
C PHE A 185 8.73 -4.22 -3.80
N THR A 186 7.52 -4.75 -3.98
CA THR A 186 6.36 -3.98 -4.44
C THR A 186 5.15 -4.19 -3.55
N ALA A 187 4.29 -3.17 -3.50
CA ALA A 187 2.95 -3.24 -2.93
C ALA A 187 2.02 -2.39 -3.79
N LYS A 188 0.78 -2.84 -3.99
CA LYS A 188 -0.22 -2.10 -4.76
C LYS A 188 -1.35 -1.65 -3.86
N VAL A 189 -1.63 -0.35 -3.86
CA VAL A 189 -2.77 0.25 -3.16
C VAL A 189 -3.98 0.27 -4.10
N VAL A 190 -5.07 -0.31 -3.65
CA VAL A 190 -6.35 -0.32 -4.38
C VAL A 190 -7.52 -0.02 -3.45
N THR A 191 -8.61 0.51 -4.00
CA THR A 191 -9.94 0.51 -3.35
C THR A 191 -10.47 -0.91 -3.18
N ALA A 192 -11.53 -1.09 -2.40
CA ALA A 192 -12.11 -2.41 -2.17
C ALA A 192 -12.58 -3.08 -3.47
N ASP A 193 -13.09 -2.29 -4.42
CA ASP A 193 -13.56 -2.71 -5.75
C ASP A 193 -12.43 -2.83 -6.80
N GLY A 194 -11.18 -2.50 -6.44
CA GLY A 194 -9.99 -2.80 -7.22
C GLY A 194 -9.45 -1.67 -8.09
N HIS A 195 -9.96 -0.45 -7.97
CA HIS A 195 -9.36 0.72 -8.62
C HIS A 195 -8.02 1.06 -7.96
N ALA A 196 -7.02 1.38 -8.77
CA ALA A 196 -5.71 1.78 -8.27
C ALA A 196 -5.76 3.16 -7.60
N VAL A 197 -4.87 3.41 -6.64
CA VAL A 197 -4.75 4.72 -5.98
C VAL A 197 -3.38 5.31 -6.23
N ALA A 198 -3.33 6.42 -6.97
CA ALA A 198 -2.11 7.10 -7.37
C ALA A 198 -1.64 8.10 -6.31
N GLY A 199 -0.32 8.25 -6.16
CA GLY A 199 0.30 9.22 -5.26
C GLY A 199 0.14 8.92 -3.76
N ALA A 200 -0.32 7.72 -3.41
CA ALA A 200 -0.54 7.28 -2.03
C ALA A 200 0.80 7.02 -1.31
N PRO A 201 1.02 7.54 -0.09
CA PRO A 201 2.27 7.34 0.63
C PRO A 201 2.32 5.97 1.31
N VAL A 202 3.31 5.15 0.94
CA VAL A 202 3.55 3.81 1.51
C VAL A 202 4.93 3.79 2.18
N GLY A 203 4.98 3.30 3.43
CA GLY A 203 6.21 3.10 4.17
C GLY A 203 6.67 1.65 4.09
N PHE A 204 7.90 1.41 3.64
CA PHE A 204 8.54 0.10 3.71
C PHE A 204 9.65 0.13 4.75
N THR A 205 9.60 -0.76 5.74
CA THR A 205 10.64 -0.91 6.76
C THR A 205 11.35 -2.24 6.60
N ILE A 206 12.65 -2.21 6.32
CA ILE A 206 13.52 -3.39 6.23
C ILE A 206 14.79 -3.11 7.03
N ASN A 207 15.25 -4.08 7.83
CA ASN A 207 16.46 -3.94 8.65
C ASN A 207 16.44 -2.68 9.56
N GLY A 208 15.27 -2.33 10.09
CA GLY A 208 15.06 -1.13 10.93
C GLY A 208 15.11 0.21 10.18
N LYS A 209 15.30 0.23 8.86
CA LYS A 209 15.29 1.44 8.02
C LYS A 209 13.96 1.56 7.27
N THR A 210 13.33 2.71 7.39
CA THR A 210 12.08 3.02 6.68
C THR A 210 12.34 3.84 5.41
N VAL A 211 11.76 3.41 4.29
CA VAL A 211 11.71 4.11 3.01
C VAL A 211 10.26 4.47 2.72
N ASN A 212 9.96 5.77 2.66
CA ASN A 212 8.64 6.24 2.23
C ASN A 212 8.66 6.46 0.72
N VAL A 213 7.75 5.81 0.01
CA VAL A 213 7.55 5.98 -1.43
C VAL A 213 6.10 6.31 -1.71
N THR A 214 5.83 6.99 -2.82
CA THR A 214 4.46 7.21 -3.30
C THR A 214 4.13 6.20 -4.38
N THR A 215 2.88 5.75 -4.44
CA THR A 215 2.39 4.93 -5.55
C THR A 215 2.42 5.69 -6.87
N ASP A 216 2.67 4.97 -7.96
CA ASP A 216 2.53 5.48 -9.33
C ASP A 216 1.08 5.50 -9.80
N ASP A 217 0.85 5.87 -11.07
CA ASP A 217 -0.46 5.90 -11.70
C ASP A 217 -1.14 4.52 -11.79
N GLU A 218 -0.41 3.41 -11.59
CA GLU A 218 -1.00 2.06 -11.49
C GLU A 218 -1.25 1.63 -10.03
N GLY A 219 -1.04 2.54 -9.09
CA GLY A 219 -1.17 2.31 -7.65
C GLY A 219 -0.03 1.49 -7.05
N ILE A 220 1.11 1.38 -7.74
CA ILE A 220 2.24 0.55 -7.30
C ILE A 220 3.28 1.39 -6.57
N ALA A 221 3.54 1.03 -5.33
CA ALA A 221 4.68 1.48 -4.55
C ALA A 221 5.78 0.42 -4.67
N LYS A 222 7.01 0.85 -4.97
CA LYS A 222 8.17 -0.06 -5.04
C LYS A 222 9.42 0.58 -4.47
N PHE A 223 10.26 -0.23 -3.85
CA PHE A 223 11.59 0.19 -3.42
C PHE A 223 12.63 -0.87 -3.78
N GLU A 224 13.85 -0.41 -4.02
CA GLU A 224 14.98 -1.26 -4.40
C GLU A 224 15.53 -2.02 -3.18
N ILE A 225 15.81 -3.30 -3.37
CA ILE A 225 16.44 -4.14 -2.36
C ILE A 225 17.96 -4.07 -2.54
N ILE A 226 18.62 -3.42 -1.58
CA ILE A 226 20.07 -3.20 -1.57
C ILE A 226 20.77 -3.95 -0.43
N GLU A 227 20.04 -4.81 0.27
CA GLU A 227 20.58 -5.55 1.42
C GLU A 227 21.57 -6.64 0.96
N ASP A 228 22.54 -6.95 1.81
CA ASP A 228 23.48 -8.06 1.60
C ASP A 228 22.76 -9.42 1.52
N PRO A 229 23.41 -10.51 1.05
CA PRO A 229 22.81 -11.83 1.09
C PRO A 229 22.31 -12.21 2.49
N GLY A 230 21.04 -12.61 2.59
CA GLY A 230 20.39 -12.85 3.86
C GLY A 230 18.86 -12.93 3.74
N ILE A 231 18.21 -13.19 4.88
CA ILE A 231 16.76 -13.23 4.99
C ILE A 231 16.32 -12.06 5.86
N TYR A 232 15.43 -11.23 5.30
CA TYR A 232 14.93 -10.00 5.89
C TYR A 232 13.41 -10.02 6.01
N ILE A 233 12.91 -9.36 7.05
CA ILE A 233 11.48 -9.03 7.16
C ILE A 233 11.31 -7.61 6.63
N VAL A 234 10.45 -7.46 5.64
CA VAL A 234 9.96 -6.16 5.18
C VAL A 234 8.57 -5.93 5.76
N THR A 235 8.38 -4.78 6.38
CA THR A 235 7.08 -4.31 6.86
C THR A 235 6.56 -3.23 5.92
N THR A 236 5.35 -3.40 5.40
CA THR A 236 4.63 -2.41 4.58
C THR A 236 3.57 -1.74 5.43
N ASP A 237 3.69 -0.43 5.64
CA ASP A 237 2.75 0.39 6.39
C ASP A 237 1.99 1.34 5.46
N TYR A 238 0.66 1.30 5.53
CA TYR A 238 -0.22 2.18 4.77
C TYR A 238 -1.58 2.31 5.47
N ASN A 239 -2.07 3.54 5.66
CA ASN A 239 -3.40 3.82 6.22
C ASN A 239 -3.74 3.04 7.51
N ASN A 240 -2.81 3.01 8.47
CA ASN A 240 -2.90 2.23 9.72
C ASN A 240 -2.96 0.69 9.55
N GLN A 241 -2.72 0.18 8.35
CA GLN A 241 -2.54 -1.24 8.05
C GLN A 241 -1.04 -1.53 7.99
N SER A 242 -0.64 -2.69 8.50
CA SER A 242 0.75 -3.14 8.49
C SER A 242 0.82 -4.60 8.01
N TYR A 243 1.73 -4.89 7.09
CA TYR A 243 1.91 -6.21 6.50
C TYR A 243 3.37 -6.62 6.54
N GLN A 244 3.66 -7.84 6.97
CA GLN A 244 5.02 -8.37 7.00
C GLN A 244 5.22 -9.39 5.89
N ASN A 245 6.35 -9.29 5.18
CA ASN A 245 6.77 -10.22 4.14
C ASN A 245 8.26 -10.55 4.30
N ILE A 246 8.65 -11.69 3.74
CA ILE A 246 10.04 -12.14 3.70
C ILE A 246 10.67 -11.73 2.38
N VAL A 247 11.85 -11.12 2.48
CA VAL A 247 12.75 -10.89 1.36
C VAL A 247 13.99 -11.75 1.57
N THR A 248 14.19 -12.72 0.68
CA THR A 248 15.42 -13.53 0.65
C THR A 248 16.35 -12.97 -0.41
N VAL A 249 17.51 -12.47 0.01
CA VAL A 249 18.59 -12.05 -0.89
C VAL A 249 19.58 -13.21 -1.02
N ASN A 250 19.62 -13.83 -2.19
CA ASN A 250 20.55 -14.93 -2.48
C ASN A 250 21.94 -14.35 -2.76
N GLY A 251 22.97 -15.02 -2.24
CA GLY A 251 24.34 -14.78 -2.69
C GLY A 251 24.49 -15.16 -4.16
N VAL A 252 25.31 -14.42 -4.90
CA VAL A 252 25.68 -14.83 -6.27
C VAL A 252 26.32 -16.22 -6.18
N PRO A 253 25.89 -17.22 -6.98
CA PRO A 253 26.57 -18.51 -7.04
C PRO A 253 28.04 -18.29 -7.39
N ASP A 254 28.94 -18.69 -6.48
CA ASP A 254 30.40 -18.66 -6.70
C ASP A 254 30.72 -19.80 -7.70
N ASP A 255 30.53 -19.55 -9.00
CA ASP A 255 31.07 -20.38 -10.08
C ASP A 255 32.59 -20.18 -10.14
N ASP A 256 33.29 -20.67 -9.12
CA ASP A 256 34.69 -21.11 -9.09
C ASP A 256 35.28 -20.97 -7.67
N LYS A 257 35.04 -21.93 -6.78
CA LYS A 257 36.06 -22.32 -5.78
C LYS A 257 36.09 -23.83 -5.54
N LYS A 258 37.14 -24.44 -6.11
CA LYS A 258 37.71 -25.71 -5.67
C LYS A 258 38.13 -25.61 -4.19
N SER A 259 38.03 -26.75 -3.54
CA SER A 259 38.60 -27.12 -2.23
C SER A 259 39.91 -26.39 -1.88
N ASP A 260 40.07 -26.08 -0.59
CA ASP A 260 41.17 -26.63 0.22
C ASP A 260 40.86 -26.42 1.72
N ASP A 261 41.05 -27.50 2.49
CA ASP A 261 41.03 -27.55 3.95
C ASP A 261 42.06 -26.61 4.58
N GLU A 262 41.75 -25.99 5.73
CA GLU A 262 42.55 -26.14 6.96
C GLU A 262 41.90 -25.45 8.17
N SER A 263 42.01 -26.12 9.32
CA SER A 263 41.55 -25.76 10.66
C SER A 263 42.28 -24.56 11.27
N ASP A 264 41.64 -23.84 12.19
CA ASP A 264 42.19 -23.69 13.55
C ASP A 264 41.23 -23.05 14.55
N SER A 265 41.19 -23.66 15.73
CA SER A 265 40.44 -23.28 16.93
C SER A 265 41.12 -22.13 17.69
N VAL A 266 40.35 -21.16 18.21
CA VAL A 266 40.70 -20.49 19.48
C VAL A 266 39.43 -20.13 20.27
N ASN A 267 39.47 -20.53 21.53
CA ASN A 267 38.50 -20.37 22.61
C ASN A 267 38.82 -19.06 23.38
N ASP A 268 37.81 -18.26 23.74
CA ASP A 268 37.96 -17.30 24.85
C ASP A 268 36.60 -17.01 25.52
N ASN A 269 36.50 -17.47 26.77
CA ASN A 269 35.39 -17.24 27.70
C ASN A 269 35.61 -15.95 28.50
N LYS A 270 34.54 -15.18 28.77
CA LYS A 270 34.24 -14.69 30.15
C LYS A 270 32.82 -14.13 30.32
N PRO A 271 32.24 -14.22 31.54
CA PRO A 271 30.80 -14.19 31.80
C PRO A 271 30.28 -12.82 32.26
N VAL A 272 28.97 -12.58 32.09
CA VAL A 272 28.24 -11.51 32.79
C VAL A 272 26.98 -12.08 33.45
N ASN A 273 26.89 -11.88 34.77
CA ASN A 273 25.78 -12.28 35.64
C ASN A 273 24.43 -11.66 35.21
N THR A 274 23.42 -12.50 35.00
CA THR A 274 22.01 -12.10 34.86
C THR A 274 21.25 -12.29 36.19
N LYS A 275 20.37 -11.33 36.50
CA LYS A 275 19.38 -11.44 37.58
C LYS A 275 18.10 -12.07 37.01
N THR A 276 17.64 -13.12 37.66
CA THR A 276 16.36 -13.79 37.40
C THR A 276 15.18 -13.05 38.04
N ILE A 277 14.05 -12.94 37.33
CA ILE A 277 12.72 -12.72 37.90
C ILE A 277 11.75 -13.70 37.19
N PRO A 278 10.95 -14.49 37.92
CA PRO A 278 10.03 -15.46 37.32
C PRO A 278 8.77 -14.77 36.75
N VAL A 279 8.32 -15.23 35.59
CA VAL A 279 7.08 -14.81 34.93
C VAL A 279 6.03 -15.90 35.09
N ASN A 280 4.82 -15.51 35.49
CA ASN A 280 3.63 -16.37 35.48
C ASN A 280 2.54 -15.63 34.70
N TYR A 281 2.21 -16.10 33.49
CA TYR A 281 1.02 -15.63 32.77
C TYR A 281 0.24 -16.82 32.20
N LYS A 282 -1.08 -16.80 32.45
CA LYS A 282 -2.08 -17.73 31.95
C LYS A 282 -2.59 -17.26 30.58
N SER A 283 -2.78 -18.20 29.65
CA SER A 283 -3.19 -17.95 28.26
C SER A 283 -4.68 -17.62 28.09
N GLN A 284 -5.00 -16.89 27.02
CA GLN A 284 -6.31 -16.83 26.40
C GLN A 284 -6.17 -17.34 24.96
N THR A 285 -6.89 -18.42 24.66
CA THR A 285 -6.83 -19.22 23.44
C THR A 285 -7.51 -18.55 22.25
N GLY A 286 -6.73 -18.22 21.22
CA GLY A 286 -7.17 -18.06 19.84
C GLY A 286 -6.50 -19.14 18.98
N ASN A 287 -7.29 -19.87 18.18
CA ASN A 287 -6.85 -21.07 17.45
C ASN A 287 -6.11 -20.70 16.14
N HIS A 288 -5.11 -19.82 16.22
CA HIS A 288 -4.31 -19.40 15.06
C HIS A 288 -3.22 -20.44 14.79
N ILE A 289 -3.12 -20.93 13.55
CA ILE A 289 -2.13 -21.93 13.16
C ILE A 289 -0.93 -21.19 12.58
N TYR A 290 0.23 -21.35 13.20
CA TYR A 290 1.49 -20.77 12.73
C TYR A 290 2.32 -21.80 11.96
N THR A 291 3.27 -21.33 11.16
CA THR A 291 4.23 -22.20 10.46
C THR A 291 5.65 -21.88 10.91
N LEU A 292 6.36 -22.90 11.41
CA LEU A 292 7.75 -22.84 11.85
C LEU A 292 8.67 -23.33 10.72
N TYR A 293 9.65 -22.50 10.36
CA TYR A 293 10.69 -22.82 9.40
C TYR A 293 12.06 -22.82 10.07
N HIS A 294 12.92 -23.74 9.63
CA HIS A 294 14.35 -23.65 9.86
C HIS A 294 14.92 -22.56 8.95
N ALA A 295 15.58 -21.54 9.52
CA ALA A 295 15.89 -20.32 8.75
C ALA A 295 17.02 -20.50 7.73
N SER A 296 17.89 -21.51 7.90
CA SER A 296 19.03 -21.70 7.01
C SER A 296 18.64 -22.30 5.65
N ASP A 297 17.59 -23.12 5.60
CA ASP A 297 17.14 -23.83 4.39
C ASP A 297 15.63 -23.64 4.08
N MET A 298 14.91 -22.89 4.92
CA MET A 298 13.45 -22.72 4.85
C MET A 298 12.66 -24.04 4.86
N LYS A 299 13.24 -25.11 5.42
CA LYS A 299 12.53 -26.37 5.64
C LYS A 299 11.43 -26.12 6.66
N MET A 300 10.19 -26.37 6.25
CA MET A 300 9.05 -26.34 7.18
C MET A 300 9.24 -27.44 8.22
N ILE A 301 9.33 -27.05 9.48
CA ILE A 301 9.48 -27.94 10.62
C ILE A 301 8.11 -28.37 11.13
N CYS A 302 7.21 -27.42 11.36
CA CYS A 302 5.84 -27.72 11.78
C CYS A 302 4.84 -26.64 11.37
N GLN A 303 3.57 -27.02 11.34
CA GLN A 303 2.45 -26.10 11.16
C GLN A 303 1.45 -26.35 12.31
N SER A 304 1.46 -25.46 13.30
CA SER A 304 0.80 -25.66 14.59
C SER A 304 0.76 -24.34 15.37
N ASN A 305 -0.12 -24.24 16.36
CA ASN A 305 -0.07 -23.18 17.37
C ASN A 305 0.91 -23.47 18.51
N MET A 306 1.59 -24.62 18.46
CA MET A 306 2.48 -25.11 19.50
C MET A 306 3.71 -25.78 18.89
N ILE A 307 4.88 -25.53 19.46
CA ILE A 307 6.11 -26.29 19.21
C ILE A 307 6.14 -27.44 20.21
N ASN A 308 6.16 -28.68 19.72
CA ASN A 308 6.28 -29.88 20.53
C ASN A 308 7.70 -30.46 20.45
N LEU A 309 7.97 -31.47 21.27
CA LEU A 309 9.27 -32.13 21.33
C LEU A 309 9.72 -32.66 19.97
N LYS A 310 8.80 -33.22 19.17
CA LYS A 310 9.11 -33.67 17.81
C LYS A 310 9.66 -32.54 16.93
N ALA A 311 9.04 -31.37 16.96
CA ALA A 311 9.45 -30.24 16.15
C ALA A 311 10.87 -29.76 16.49
N LEU A 312 11.26 -29.81 17.78
CA LEU A 312 12.64 -29.50 18.17
C LEU A 312 13.63 -30.57 17.68
N ILE A 313 13.28 -31.85 17.81
CA ILE A 313 14.11 -32.95 17.30
C ILE A 313 14.30 -32.82 15.77
N ASP A 314 13.24 -32.48 15.04
CA ASP A 314 13.29 -32.27 13.58
C ASP A 314 14.10 -31.03 13.20
N LEU A 315 14.07 -29.97 14.02
CA LEU A 315 14.81 -28.72 13.80
C LEU A 315 16.32 -28.92 14.02
N PHE A 316 16.70 -29.52 15.15
CA PHE A 316 18.11 -29.69 15.53
C PHE A 316 18.75 -30.97 15.00
N GLU A 317 17.95 -31.85 14.39
CA GLU A 317 18.35 -33.19 13.94
C GLU A 317 19.05 -33.99 15.07
N PHE A 318 18.62 -33.76 16.31
CA PHE A 318 19.22 -34.31 17.53
C PHE A 318 18.15 -34.92 18.44
N ASN A 319 18.45 -36.05 19.08
CA ASN A 319 17.49 -36.70 19.98
C ASN A 319 17.43 -35.98 21.34
N LEU A 320 16.25 -35.48 21.68
CA LEU A 320 15.97 -34.74 22.92
C LEU A 320 15.03 -35.51 23.87
N THR A 321 14.88 -36.83 23.71
CA THR A 321 14.03 -37.65 24.61
C THR A 321 14.78 -38.13 25.84
N ASP A 322 14.03 -38.38 26.92
CA ASP A 322 14.51 -38.99 28.17
C ASP A 322 15.66 -38.20 28.82
N GLY A 323 15.38 -36.95 29.20
CA GLY A 323 16.33 -36.08 29.87
C GLY A 323 15.67 -34.78 30.36
N HIS A 324 16.49 -33.84 30.83
CA HIS A 324 16.03 -32.52 31.26
C HIS A 324 16.25 -31.50 30.15
N LEU A 325 15.21 -30.79 29.72
CA LEU A 325 15.25 -29.87 28.58
C LEU A 325 14.94 -28.44 29.01
N LYS A 326 15.82 -27.53 28.63
CA LYS A 326 15.58 -26.08 28.67
C LYS A 326 15.57 -25.52 27.26
N VAL A 327 14.62 -24.62 26.99
CA VAL A 327 14.49 -23.96 25.69
C VAL A 327 14.43 -22.47 25.90
N TYR A 328 15.21 -21.75 25.11
CA TYR A 328 15.29 -20.29 25.10
C TYR A 328 14.92 -19.78 23.71
N ILE A 329 14.12 -18.72 23.66
CA ILE A 329 13.90 -17.93 22.43
C ILE A 329 14.40 -16.52 22.71
N ASP A 330 15.32 -16.02 21.88
CA ASP A 330 15.98 -14.72 22.04
C ASP A 330 16.44 -14.47 23.49
N GLU A 331 17.29 -15.39 23.99
CA GLU A 331 17.82 -15.41 25.37
C GLU A 331 16.77 -15.57 26.48
N THR A 332 15.48 -15.64 26.16
CA THR A 332 14.39 -15.77 27.13
C THR A 332 14.03 -17.24 27.35
N LEU A 333 14.16 -17.73 28.57
CA LEU A 333 13.74 -19.09 28.95
C LEU A 333 12.21 -19.25 28.77
N VAL A 334 11.81 -20.15 27.89
CA VAL A 334 10.40 -20.43 27.57
C VAL A 334 9.94 -21.81 28.03
N PHE A 335 10.87 -22.73 28.31
CA PHE A 335 10.59 -24.08 28.81
C PHE A 335 11.74 -24.60 29.67
N ASP A 336 11.43 -25.28 30.77
CA ASP A 336 12.39 -25.88 31.71
C ASP A 336 11.70 -27.03 32.45
N ASP A 337 11.83 -28.27 31.95
CA ASP A 337 11.21 -29.46 32.53
C ASP A 337 11.85 -30.75 32.00
N ASP A 338 11.57 -31.87 32.67
CA ASP A 338 11.97 -33.20 32.21
C ASP A 338 11.11 -33.65 31.02
N VAL A 339 11.71 -34.23 30.00
CA VAL A 339 11.06 -34.77 28.81
C VAL A 339 11.32 -36.27 28.71
N GLY A 340 10.30 -37.04 28.32
CA GLY A 340 10.38 -38.49 28.11
C GLY A 340 10.34 -38.84 26.62
N ASP A 341 9.76 -40.00 26.29
CA ASP A 341 9.57 -40.48 24.93
C ASP A 341 8.30 -39.94 24.23
N ASP A 342 7.47 -39.17 24.95
CA ASP A 342 6.28 -38.51 24.39
C ASP A 342 6.66 -37.32 23.49
N LEU A 343 6.83 -37.60 22.19
CA LEU A 343 7.14 -36.62 21.16
C LEU A 343 6.06 -35.52 20.99
N SER A 344 4.86 -35.74 21.52
CA SER A 344 3.76 -34.77 21.45
C SER A 344 3.76 -33.77 22.60
N LYS A 345 4.67 -33.92 23.58
CA LYS A 345 4.81 -32.98 24.71
C LYS A 345 5.00 -31.57 24.18
N VAL A 346 4.09 -30.68 24.57
CA VAL A 346 4.12 -29.26 24.21
C VAL A 346 5.26 -28.60 24.95
N ILE A 347 6.14 -27.93 24.21
CA ILE A 347 7.26 -27.18 24.74
C ILE A 347 6.92 -25.69 24.78
N ILE A 348 6.38 -25.15 23.68
CA ILE A 348 6.10 -23.71 23.55
C ILE A 348 4.72 -23.51 22.92
N GLU A 349 3.90 -22.65 23.51
CA GLU A 349 2.71 -22.09 22.84
C GLU A 349 3.14 -20.88 22.00
N ILE A 350 2.89 -20.95 20.69
CA ILE A 350 3.21 -19.86 19.78
C ILE A 350 2.10 -18.82 19.89
N ILE A 351 2.51 -17.58 20.11
CA ILE A 351 1.64 -16.41 20.18
C ILE A 351 2.25 -15.32 19.32
N GLU A 352 1.46 -14.28 18.99
CA GLU A 352 1.84 -13.22 18.05
C GLU A 352 3.21 -12.55 18.34
N LYS A 353 3.66 -12.55 19.61
CA LYS A 353 4.98 -12.00 19.98
C LYS A 353 6.17 -12.78 19.41
N PHE A 354 5.95 -14.03 19.03
CA PHE A 354 6.96 -14.93 18.47
C PHE A 354 6.88 -14.97 16.93
N LEU A 355 6.13 -14.07 16.30
CA LEU A 355 6.15 -13.94 14.85
C LEU A 355 7.46 -13.28 14.40
N GLY A 356 8.01 -13.80 13.31
CA GLY A 356 9.25 -13.33 12.73
C GLY A 356 10.44 -14.25 13.00
N LYS A 357 11.63 -13.67 12.94
CA LYS A 357 12.91 -14.38 13.00
C LYS A 357 13.44 -14.36 14.44
N HIS A 358 13.77 -15.53 14.96
CA HIS A 358 14.23 -15.70 16.33
C HIS A 358 15.42 -16.66 16.42
N GLU A 359 16.30 -16.42 17.40
CA GLU A 359 17.26 -17.44 17.83
C GLU A 359 16.56 -18.38 18.81
N ILE A 360 16.69 -19.69 18.58
CA ILE A 360 16.24 -20.72 19.51
C ILE A 360 17.44 -21.53 19.99
N VAL A 361 17.58 -21.63 21.31
CA VAL A 361 18.66 -22.40 21.96
C VAL A 361 18.04 -23.47 22.83
N VAL A 362 18.56 -24.69 22.76
CA VAL A 362 18.20 -25.79 23.67
C VAL A 362 19.40 -26.20 24.50
N GLU A 363 19.19 -26.37 25.81
CA GLU A 363 20.13 -27.04 26.72
C GLU A 363 19.48 -28.34 27.18
N PHE A 364 20.06 -29.48 26.80
CA PHE A 364 19.53 -30.80 27.09
C PHE A 364 20.52 -31.59 27.95
N THR A 365 20.08 -32.07 29.10
CA THR A 365 20.86 -32.98 29.96
C THR A 365 20.32 -34.40 29.80
N ASP A 366 21.13 -35.31 29.26
CA ASP A 366 20.72 -36.69 29.00
C ASP A 366 20.69 -37.54 30.29
N ASN A 367 20.21 -38.79 30.18
CA ASN A 367 20.17 -39.74 31.31
C ASN A 367 21.55 -40.12 31.88
N ASN A 368 22.64 -39.86 31.16
CA ASN A 368 24.01 -40.08 31.63
C ASN A 368 24.57 -38.84 32.36
N GLY A 369 23.82 -37.73 32.36
CA GLY A 369 24.23 -36.45 32.94
C GLY A 369 25.11 -35.61 32.01
N GLU A 370 25.21 -35.95 30.73
CA GLU A 370 25.90 -35.16 29.71
C GLU A 370 25.01 -34.00 29.25
N ILE A 371 25.60 -32.81 29.10
CA ILE A 371 24.90 -31.58 28.72
C ILE A 371 25.21 -31.24 27.27
N HIS A 372 24.18 -31.08 26.45
CA HIS A 372 24.26 -30.65 25.06
C HIS A 372 23.59 -29.29 24.90
N THR A 373 24.28 -28.35 24.26
CA THR A 373 23.75 -27.03 23.91
C THR A 373 23.73 -26.90 22.40
N LEU A 374 22.55 -26.65 21.82
CA LEU A 374 22.34 -26.49 20.38
C LEU A 374 21.62 -25.18 20.13
N ASN A 375 21.98 -24.47 19.07
CA ASN A 375 21.32 -23.23 18.67
C ASN A 375 20.96 -23.26 17.18
N GLU A 376 19.80 -22.69 16.87
CA GLU A 376 19.31 -22.55 15.51
C GLU A 376 18.61 -21.20 15.35
N THR A 377 18.45 -20.79 14.09
CA THR A 377 17.58 -19.66 13.76
C THR A 377 16.28 -20.19 13.17
N ILE A 378 15.16 -19.71 13.70
CA ILE A 378 13.81 -20.09 13.25
C ILE A 378 13.03 -18.89 12.72
N ILE A 379 12.07 -19.16 11.85
CA ILE A 379 11.08 -18.18 11.39
C ILE A 379 9.68 -18.72 11.68
N ILE A 380 8.85 -17.93 12.35
CA ILE A 380 7.46 -18.27 12.66
C ILE A 380 6.54 -17.31 11.89
N LYS A 381 5.60 -17.87 11.12
CA LYS A 381 4.56 -17.15 10.36
C LYS A 381 3.17 -17.41 10.89
#